data_AF-A0A943REK6-F1
#
_entry.id   AF-A0A943REK6-F1
#
_cell.length_a   1.000
_cell.length_b   1.000
_cell.length_c   1.000
_cell.angle_alpha   90.00
_cell.angle_beta   90.00
_cell.angle_gamma   90.00
#
_symmetry.space_group_name_H-M   'P 1'
#
loop_
_entity.id
_entity.type
_entity.pdbx_description
1 polymer ?
#
loop_
_entity_poly.entity_id
_entity_poly.type
_entity_poly.pdbx_seq_one_letter_code
_entity_poly.pdbx_strand_id
1 'polypeptide(L)' 'MANSLDDLFEEAPDVLQYFLSLPPDMQDAISLRSEEIYTVDDLQQYVELLQNG' A
#
# COMPACT_ATOMS: atom_id res chain seq x y z
N MET A 1 -14.86 0.90 -4.49
CA MET A 1 -14.52 -0.45 -3.98
C MET A 1 -13.34 -0.85 -4.81
N ALA A 2 -12.15 -0.55 -4.30
CA ALA A 2 -10.92 -0.78 -5.03
C ALA A 2 -10.74 -2.29 -5.25
N ASN A 3 -10.38 -2.66 -6.49
CA ASN A 3 -10.09 -4.05 -6.84
C ASN A 3 -8.58 -4.32 -6.82
N SER A 4 -7.77 -3.29 -6.57
CA SER A 4 -6.32 -3.34 -6.49
C SER A 4 -5.79 -2.11 -5.73
N LEU A 5 -4.51 -2.14 -5.38
CA LEU A 5 -3.82 -1.00 -4.81
C LEU A 5 -3.87 0.24 -5.73
N ASP A 6 -3.81 0.06 -7.06
CA ASP A 6 -3.90 1.15 -8.02
C ASP A 6 -5.29 1.82 -8.01
N ASP A 7 -6.37 1.03 -7.99
CA ASP A 7 -7.73 1.58 -7.83
C ASP A 7 -7.83 2.38 -6.52
N LEU A 8 -7.15 1.90 -5.47
CA LEU A 8 -7.14 2.55 -4.17
C LEU A 8 -6.37 3.88 -4.19
N PHE A 9 -5.31 3.98 -4.98
CA PHE A 9 -4.60 5.23 -5.22
C PHE A 9 -5.44 6.23 -6.01
N GLU A 10 -6.25 5.77 -6.96
CA GLU A 10 -7.18 6.61 -7.71
C GLU A 10 -8.36 7.09 -6.84
N GLU A 11 -8.95 6.21 -6.02
CA GLU A 11 -10.06 6.54 -5.12
C GLU A 11 -9.60 7.38 -3.91
N ALA A 12 -8.35 7.23 -3.45
CA ALA A 12 -7.82 7.87 -2.25
C ALA A 12 -6.38 8.41 -2.46
N PRO A 13 -6.21 9.68 -2.90
CA PRO A 13 -4.90 10.27 -3.15
C PRO A 13 -4.03 10.39 -1.89
N ASP A 14 -4.64 10.44 -0.70
CA ASP A 14 -3.93 10.44 0.59
C ASP A 14 -3.17 9.13 0.81
N VAL A 15 -3.69 8.01 0.30
CA VAL A 15 -3.04 6.70 0.41
C VAL A 15 -1.83 6.62 -0.50
N LEU A 16 -1.92 7.19 -1.70
CA LEU A 16 -0.79 7.33 -2.60
C LEU A 16 0.31 8.20 -1.97
N GLN A 17 -0.06 9.34 -1.35
CA GLN A 17 0.89 10.18 -0.62
C GLN A 17 1.60 9.41 0.50
N TYR A 18 0.84 8.63 1.27
CA TYR A 18 1.40 7.77 2.32
C TYR A 18 2.34 6.72 1.74
N PHE A 19 1.93 5.99 0.72
CA PHE A 19 2.75 4.97 0.04
C PHE A 19 4.07 5.55 -0.49
N LEU A 20 4.02 6.72 -1.13
CA LEU A 20 5.21 7.41 -1.65
C LEU A 20 6.14 7.93 -0.54
N SER A 21 5.64 8.11 0.69
CA SER A 21 6.46 8.51 1.83
C SER A 21 7.24 7.35 2.45
N LEU A 22 6.91 6.11 2.10
CA LEU A 22 7.58 4.91 2.60
C LEU A 22 8.98 4.76 1.98
N PRO A 23 9.88 4.01 2.65
CA PRO A 23 11.16 3.62 2.06
C PRO A 23 11.00 2.87 0.73
N PRO A 24 11.94 3.02 -0.24
CA PRO A 24 11.86 2.35 -1.54
C PRO A 24 11.73 0.82 -1.46
N ASP A 25 12.44 0.21 -0.51
CA ASP A 25 12.38 -1.22 -0.20
C ASP A 25 10.98 -1.68 0.23
N MET A 26 10.27 -0.86 1.00
CA MET A 26 8.88 -1.14 1.38
C MET A 26 7.92 -0.91 0.21
N GLN A 27 8.15 0.13 -0.59
CA GLN A 27 7.37 0.37 -1.80
C GLN A 27 7.46 -0.81 -2.77
N ASP A 28 8.66 -1.36 -2.99
CA ASP A 28 8.87 -2.55 -3.83
C ASP A 28 8.16 -3.78 -3.23
N ALA A 29 8.29 -4.01 -1.93
CA ALA A 29 7.65 -5.15 -1.25
C ALA A 29 6.11 -5.10 -1.30
N ILE A 30 5.54 -3.91 -1.14
CA ILE A 30 4.10 -3.65 -1.23
C ILE A 30 3.63 -3.78 -2.68
N SER A 31 4.40 -3.25 -3.64
CA SER A 31 4.08 -3.35 -5.07
C SER A 31 4.08 -4.80 -5.56
N LEU A 32 4.93 -5.67 -5.01
CA LEU A 32 4.92 -7.10 -5.30
C LEU A 32 3.63 -7.81 -4.85
N ARG A 33 2.88 -7.22 -3.91
CA ARG A 33 1.65 -7.78 -3.33
C ARG A 33 0.47 -6.84 -3.53
N SER A 34 0.56 -5.92 -4.50
CA SER A 34 -0.47 -4.92 -4.81
C SER A 34 -1.82 -5.55 -5.16
N GLU A 35 -1.80 -6.76 -5.72
CA GLU A 35 -2.99 -7.56 -6.03
C GLU A 35 -3.70 -8.11 -4.78
N GLU A 36 -3.06 -8.10 -3.61
CA GLU A 36 -3.62 -8.54 -2.33
C GLU A 36 -4.09 -7.36 -1.46
N ILE A 37 -3.91 -6.12 -1.91
CA ILE A 37 -4.22 -4.91 -1.15
C ILE A 37 -5.44 -4.22 -1.78
N TYR A 38 -6.59 -4.36 -1.11
CA TYR A 38 -7.87 -3.81 -1.58
C TYR A 38 -8.37 -2.66 -0.71
N THR A 39 -7.79 -2.47 0.47
CA THR A 39 -8.18 -1.45 1.43
C THR A 39 -6.97 -0.71 2.02
N VAL A 40 -7.22 0.46 2.60
CA VAL A 40 -6.20 1.22 3.35
C VAL A 40 -5.67 0.42 4.54
N ASP A 41 -6.54 -0.36 5.18
CA ASP A 41 -6.18 -1.21 6.33
C ASP A 41 -5.21 -2.31 5.90
N ASP A 42 -5.44 -2.97 4.76
CA ASP A 42 -4.52 -3.97 4.20
C ASP A 42 -3.13 -3.36 3.95
N LEU A 43 -3.08 -2.16 3.36
CA LEU A 43 -1.82 -1.44 3.15
C LEU A 43 -1.12 -1.13 4.48
N GLN A 44 -1.85 -0.63 5.47
CA GLN A 44 -1.29 -0.30 6.78
C GLN A 44 -0.74 -1.54 7.49
N GLN A 45 -1.46 -2.66 7.47
CA GLN A 45 -0.99 -3.93 8.03
C GLN A 45 0.29 -4.41 7.33
N TYR A 46 0.37 -4.30 6.01
CA TYR A 46 1.58 -4.63 5.27
C TYR A 46 2.77 -3.77 5.67
N VAL A 47 2.56 -2.46 5.81
CA VAL A 47 3.61 -1.54 6.26
C VAL A 47 4.07 -1.89 7.67
N GLU A 48 3.15 -2.15 8.60
CA GLU A 48 3.49 -2.55 9.98
C GLU A 48 4.28 -3.86 10.02
N LEU A 49 3.92 -4.84 9.19
CA LEU A 49 4.65 -6.10 9.06
C LEU A 49 6.08 -5.88 8.55
N LEU A 50 6.27 -4.98 7.59
CA LEU A 50 7.60 -4.65 7.05
C LEU A 50 8.43 -3.80 8.02
N GLN A 51 7.79 -2.96 8.84
CA GLN A 51 8.47 -2.12 9.83
C GLN A 51 8.90 -2.89 11.08
N ASN A 52 8.20 -3.97 11.43
CA ASN A 52 8.49 -4.80 12.60
C ASN A 52 9.18 -6.15 12.24
N GLY A 53 9.43 -6.38 10.94
CA GLY A 53 10.03 -7.60 10.40
C GLY A 53 11.56 -7.60 10.35
#